data_AF-C9S7E9-F1
#
_entry.id   AF-C9S7E9-F1
#
_cell.length_a   1.000
_cell.length_b   1.000
_cell.length_c   1.000
_cell.angle_alpha   90.00
_cell.angle_beta   90.00
_cell.angle_gamma   90.00
#
_symmetry.space_group_name_H-M   'P 1'
#
loop_
_entity.id
_entity.type
_entity.pdbx_description
1 polymer ?
#
loop_
_entity_poly.entity_id
_entity_poly.type
_entity_poly.pdbx_seq_one_letter_code
_entity_poly.pdbx_strand_id
1 'polypeptide(L)'
;MTVTEILGSTSLVAATILWLLFGRKFNTVQSSATSVMAAGLMVYGCASMWLNLVNAFVPDPYLVRTTDEFFHIPQAQVYCKNKFAEWDDKITTLPACKFRSYLLSRFLISLGALITRNTVEEACKAGDLRLHNAFALFGVVFCAVYCRHHIEAQHRAISGRQPLQSVSTYSLMTGVNISLFPVLFFFSGLYYTDVVSTLVVLVAYVNHLNRVGRPANGVLNDIYTITLGVSALSLRQTNIFWVVVYMGGLEAVHAVRLLKPKVEDQRCMFKLTEYLEHFTRRSSLGDIHDLPLNLAWPHSESQCPHTNLPSADLQTCASLH
;
A
#
# COMPACT_ATOMS: atom_id res chain seq x y z
N MET A 1 16.03 -32.47 16.85
CA MET A 1 15.81 -31.02 16.87
C MET A 1 14.45 -30.77 17.47
N THR A 2 14.41 -30.16 18.64
CA THR A 2 13.15 -29.80 19.30
C THR A 2 12.51 -28.62 18.56
N VAL A 3 11.17 -28.55 18.56
CA VAL A 3 10.40 -27.45 17.95
C VAL A 3 10.91 -26.06 18.40
N THR A 4 11.44 -25.97 19.61
CA THR A 4 12.05 -24.77 20.19
C THR A 4 13.37 -24.35 19.53
N GLU A 5 14.19 -25.27 19.03
CA GLU A 5 15.45 -24.95 18.33
C GLU A 5 15.20 -24.43 16.90
N ILE A 6 14.19 -24.98 16.22
CA ILE A 6 13.77 -24.53 14.89
C ILE A 6 13.10 -23.16 15.00
N LEU A 7 12.21 -22.95 15.98
CA LEU A 7 11.64 -21.62 16.27
C LEU A 7 12.72 -20.61 16.66
N GLY A 8 13.73 -20.99 17.45
CA GLY A 8 14.79 -20.07 17.88
C GLY A 8 15.70 -19.60 16.75
N SER A 9 16.15 -20.52 15.89
CA SER A 9 17.07 -20.20 14.77
C SER A 9 16.40 -19.45 13.62
N THR A 10 15.18 -19.85 13.25
CA THR A 10 14.37 -19.15 12.24
C THR A 10 13.90 -17.79 12.72
N SER A 11 13.52 -17.65 14.00
CA SER A 11 13.14 -16.37 14.60
C SER A 11 14.28 -15.35 14.60
N LEU A 12 15.52 -15.77 14.84
CA LEU A 12 16.69 -14.88 14.79
C LEU A 12 16.98 -14.36 13.36
N VAL A 13 16.94 -15.24 12.36
CA VAL A 13 17.13 -14.84 10.96
C VAL A 13 15.97 -13.96 10.49
N ALA A 14 14.73 -14.34 10.81
CA ALA A 14 13.56 -13.54 10.53
C ALA A 14 13.70 -12.15 11.20
N ALA A 15 14.00 -12.08 12.50
CA ALA A 15 14.15 -10.83 13.22
C ALA A 15 15.26 -9.93 12.64
N THR A 16 16.39 -10.51 12.20
CA THR A 16 17.48 -9.74 11.57
C THR A 16 17.08 -9.22 10.19
N ILE A 17 16.47 -10.05 9.34
CA ILE A 17 15.92 -9.62 8.03
C ILE A 17 14.89 -8.51 8.24
N LEU A 18 13.98 -8.68 9.20
CA LEU A 18 12.92 -7.73 9.50
C LEU A 18 13.48 -6.41 10.04
N TRP A 19 14.52 -6.45 10.87
CA TRP A 19 15.24 -5.27 11.31
C TRP A 19 15.91 -4.53 10.15
N LEU A 20 16.55 -5.26 9.23
CA LEU A 20 17.19 -4.66 8.06
C LEU A 20 16.17 -4.03 7.10
N LEU A 21 15.05 -4.70 6.86
CA LEU A 21 14.00 -4.24 5.95
C LEU A 21 13.18 -3.07 6.52
N PHE A 22 12.84 -3.14 7.81
CA PHE A 22 11.87 -2.23 8.41
C PHE A 22 12.43 -1.36 9.55
N GLY A 23 13.39 -1.86 10.32
CA GLY A 23 13.95 -1.15 11.49
C GLY A 23 14.58 0.19 11.11
N ARG A 24 15.27 0.26 9.97
CA ARG A 24 15.89 1.52 9.49
C ARG A 24 14.88 2.64 9.21
N LYS A 25 13.62 2.31 8.91
CA LYS A 25 12.56 3.33 8.66
C LYS A 25 12.07 4.02 9.93
N PHE A 26 12.27 3.43 11.11
CA PHE A 26 11.88 3.99 12.41
C PHE A 26 13.08 4.47 13.24
N ASN A 27 14.29 4.41 12.70
CA ASN A 27 15.53 4.75 13.40
C ASN A 27 15.66 6.22 13.82
N THR A 28 14.77 7.10 13.37
CA THR A 28 14.73 8.50 13.84
C THR A 28 14.47 8.58 15.35
N VAL A 29 13.92 7.53 15.96
CA VAL A 29 13.65 7.42 17.41
C VAL A 29 13.84 5.98 17.87
N GLN A 30 14.97 5.66 18.51
CA GLN A 30 15.36 4.29 18.83
C GLN A 30 14.34 3.51 19.70
N SER A 31 13.61 4.19 20.61
CA SER A 31 12.53 3.60 21.42
C SER A 31 11.30 3.17 20.59
N SER A 32 11.09 3.81 19.43
CA SER A 32 9.98 3.46 18.54
C SER A 32 10.28 2.19 17.74
N ALA A 33 11.51 2.02 17.26
CA ALA A 33 11.88 0.82 16.50
C ALA A 33 11.76 -0.47 17.33
N THR A 34 12.15 -0.43 18.61
CA THR A 34 12.07 -1.58 19.51
C THR A 34 10.64 -1.98 19.85
N SER A 35 9.75 -1.02 20.11
CA SER A 35 8.33 -1.29 20.40
C SER A 35 7.57 -1.86 19.19
N VAL A 36 7.82 -1.35 17.99
CA VAL A 36 7.26 -1.91 16.74
C VAL A 36 7.76 -3.33 16.52
N MET A 37 9.06 -3.57 16.73
CA MET A 37 9.67 -4.90 16.62
C MET A 37 9.09 -5.89 17.62
N ALA A 38 8.93 -5.49 18.89
CA ALA A 38 8.30 -6.32 19.90
C ALA A 38 6.86 -6.69 19.54
N ALA A 39 6.06 -5.72 19.07
CA ALA A 39 4.69 -5.97 18.64
C ALA A 39 4.61 -6.92 17.44
N GLY A 40 5.47 -6.73 16.44
CA GLY A 40 5.55 -7.63 15.28
C GLY A 40 5.99 -9.03 15.66
N LEU A 41 7.02 -9.19 16.50
CA LEU A 41 7.48 -10.49 16.98
C LEU A 41 6.43 -11.22 17.81
N MET A 42 5.65 -10.49 18.62
CA MET A 42 4.52 -11.05 19.37
C MET A 42 3.48 -11.63 18.40
N VAL A 43 3.05 -10.86 17.40
CA VAL A 43 2.09 -11.32 16.38
C VAL A 43 2.63 -12.51 15.58
N TYR A 44 3.91 -12.45 15.18
CA TYR A 44 4.58 -13.55 14.51
C TYR A 44 4.64 -14.82 15.37
N GLY A 45 4.90 -14.68 16.67
CA GLY A 45 4.87 -15.79 17.63
C GLY A 45 3.48 -16.42 17.72
N CYS A 46 2.43 -15.60 17.83
CA CYS A 46 1.04 -16.08 17.79
C CYS A 46 0.70 -16.79 16.48
N ALA A 47 1.10 -16.22 15.34
CA ALA A 47 0.88 -16.82 14.02
C ALA A 47 1.68 -18.12 13.84
N SER A 48 2.90 -18.20 14.37
CA SER A 48 3.73 -19.41 14.37
C SER A 48 3.12 -20.51 15.25
N MET A 49 2.59 -20.15 16.42
CA MET A 49 1.85 -21.08 17.28
C MET A 49 0.60 -21.60 16.58
N TRP A 50 -0.17 -20.70 15.95
CA TRP A 50 -1.32 -21.05 15.13
C TRP A 50 -0.93 -22.02 14.00
N LEU A 51 0.11 -21.70 13.25
CA LEU A 51 0.66 -22.55 12.19
C LEU A 51 1.07 -23.94 12.69
N ASN A 52 1.72 -24.02 13.86
CA ASN A 52 2.09 -25.30 14.45
C ASN A 52 0.87 -26.16 14.78
N LEU A 53 -0.19 -25.55 15.32
CA LEU A 53 -1.45 -26.25 15.57
C LEU A 53 -2.09 -26.72 14.26
N VAL A 54 -2.13 -25.85 13.23
CA VAL A 54 -2.66 -26.22 11.90
C VAL A 54 -1.87 -27.38 11.31
N ASN A 55 -0.54 -27.35 11.37
CA ASN A 55 0.30 -28.43 10.86
C ASN A 55 0.15 -29.74 11.65
N ALA A 56 -0.12 -29.67 12.96
CA ALA A 56 -0.30 -30.85 13.79
C ALA A 56 -1.66 -31.53 13.58
N PHE A 57 -2.74 -30.76 13.46
CA PHE A 57 -4.09 -31.28 13.32
C PHE A 57 -4.52 -31.48 11.86
N VAL A 58 -3.94 -30.71 10.94
CA VAL A 58 -4.23 -30.78 9.49
C VAL A 58 -2.91 -30.78 8.70
N PRO A 59 -2.19 -31.92 8.74
CA PRO A 59 -0.92 -32.07 8.04
C PRO A 59 -1.11 -32.13 6.52
N ASP A 60 -2.24 -32.68 6.08
CA ASP A 60 -2.64 -32.65 4.68
C ASP A 60 -3.07 -31.23 4.26
N PRO A 61 -3.01 -30.88 2.96
CA PRO A 61 -3.58 -29.64 2.46
C PRO A 61 -5.04 -29.49 2.94
N TYR A 62 -5.33 -28.40 3.66
CA TYR A 62 -6.60 -28.21 4.35
C TYR A 62 -7.72 -28.15 3.30
N LEU A 63 -8.74 -29.02 3.42
CA LEU A 63 -9.88 -29.19 2.50
C LEU A 63 -9.52 -29.73 1.10
N VAL A 64 -9.18 -31.02 1.07
CA VAL A 64 -8.85 -31.93 -0.08
C VAL A 64 -9.75 -31.84 -1.34
N ARG A 65 -10.77 -30.96 -1.41
CA ARG A 65 -11.61 -30.80 -2.62
C ARG A 65 -11.96 -29.36 -3.04
N THR A 66 -11.72 -28.30 -2.25
CA THR A 66 -12.32 -26.97 -2.57
C THR A 66 -11.47 -25.73 -2.26
N THR A 67 -10.22 -25.83 -1.81
CA THR A 67 -9.42 -24.68 -1.34
C THR A 67 -8.14 -24.42 -2.14
N ASP A 68 -7.60 -23.21 -1.95
CA ASP A 68 -6.47 -22.65 -2.68
C ASP A 68 -5.18 -23.46 -2.50
N GLU A 69 -4.98 -24.10 -1.34
CA GLU A 69 -3.82 -24.95 -1.04
C GLU A 69 -3.69 -26.15 -1.98
N PHE A 70 -4.81 -26.74 -2.40
CA PHE A 70 -4.82 -27.89 -3.30
C PHE A 70 -4.20 -27.57 -4.66
N PHE A 71 -4.35 -26.34 -5.14
CA PHE A 71 -3.80 -25.90 -6.41
C PHE A 71 -2.41 -25.26 -6.24
N HIS A 72 -2.24 -24.45 -5.20
CA HIS A 72 -1.01 -23.66 -5.01
C HIS A 72 0.17 -24.49 -4.51
N ILE A 73 -0.02 -25.48 -3.64
CA ILE A 73 1.08 -26.29 -3.10
C ILE A 73 1.70 -27.17 -4.21
N PRO A 74 0.93 -27.94 -5.01
CA PRO A 74 1.51 -28.71 -6.11
C PRO A 74 2.20 -27.82 -7.15
N GLN A 75 1.58 -26.68 -7.49
CA GLN A 75 2.19 -25.73 -8.42
C GLN A 75 3.51 -25.16 -7.88
N ALA A 76 3.59 -24.84 -6.60
CA ALA A 76 4.83 -24.41 -5.95
C ALA A 76 5.89 -25.51 -6.03
N GLN A 77 5.54 -26.76 -5.72
CA GLN A 77 6.47 -27.90 -5.79
C GLN A 77 7.00 -28.18 -7.21
N VAL A 78 6.18 -27.99 -8.23
CA VAL A 78 6.60 -28.07 -9.65
C VAL A 78 7.64 -26.98 -9.96
N TYR A 79 7.43 -25.76 -9.48
CA TYR A 79 8.41 -24.67 -9.61
C TYR A 79 9.69 -24.93 -8.83
N CYS A 80 9.63 -25.61 -7.68
CA CYS A 80 10.83 -26.01 -6.94
C CYS A 80 11.71 -26.97 -7.74
N LYS A 81 11.11 -27.81 -8.59
CA LYS A 81 11.81 -28.73 -9.51
C LYS A 81 12.31 -28.05 -10.80
N ASN A 82 12.27 -26.72 -10.85
CA ASN A 82 12.59 -25.91 -12.02
C ASN A 82 11.72 -26.16 -13.27
N LYS A 83 10.53 -26.75 -13.10
CA LYS A 83 9.60 -27.07 -14.20
C LYS A 83 8.61 -25.94 -14.44
N PHE A 84 9.09 -24.84 -15.01
CA PHE A 84 8.31 -23.59 -15.09
C PHE A 84 7.30 -23.52 -16.23
N ALA A 85 7.39 -24.44 -17.20
CA ALA A 85 6.45 -24.53 -18.32
C ALA A 85 5.15 -25.25 -17.93
N GLU A 86 5.18 -26.04 -16.85
CA GLU A 86 4.03 -26.77 -16.31
C GLU A 86 3.18 -25.82 -15.44
N TRP A 87 1.93 -25.60 -15.84
CA TRP A 87 0.98 -24.71 -15.15
C TRP A 87 -0.37 -25.41 -15.01
N ASP A 88 -0.96 -25.36 -13.82
CA ASP A 88 -2.33 -25.83 -13.60
C ASP A 88 -3.34 -24.76 -14.06
N ASP A 89 -4.06 -25.06 -15.14
CA ASP A 89 -5.07 -24.18 -15.73
C ASP A 89 -6.27 -23.92 -14.79
N LYS A 90 -6.38 -24.64 -13.66
CA LYS A 90 -7.39 -24.40 -12.64
C LYS A 90 -7.06 -23.24 -11.70
N ILE A 91 -5.83 -22.73 -11.73
CA ILE A 91 -5.45 -21.51 -10.99
C ILE A 91 -5.99 -20.30 -11.75
N THR A 92 -7.11 -19.73 -11.28
CA THR A 92 -7.86 -18.66 -11.97
C THR A 92 -7.32 -17.24 -11.74
N THR A 93 -6.12 -17.07 -11.18
CA THR A 93 -5.43 -15.78 -11.22
C THR A 93 -5.01 -15.51 -12.67
N LEU A 94 -5.43 -14.35 -13.22
CA LEU A 94 -5.32 -13.97 -14.64
C LEU A 94 -4.13 -14.64 -15.37
N PRO A 95 -4.34 -15.39 -16.46
CA PRO A 95 -3.28 -16.06 -17.23
C PRO A 95 -2.23 -15.11 -17.86
N ALA A 96 -2.32 -13.80 -17.62
CA ALA A 96 -1.62 -12.74 -18.33
C ALA A 96 -0.11 -12.58 -18.02
N CYS A 97 0.51 -13.48 -17.26
CA CYS A 97 1.90 -13.92 -17.47
C CYS A 97 2.25 -15.00 -16.44
N LYS A 98 2.27 -16.27 -16.87
CA LYS A 98 2.95 -17.37 -16.14
C LYS A 98 4.33 -16.94 -15.62
N PHE A 99 5.04 -16.12 -16.40
CA PHE A 99 6.33 -15.52 -16.05
C PHE A 99 6.32 -14.65 -14.78
N ARG A 100 5.26 -13.84 -14.55
CA ARG A 100 5.18 -12.98 -13.36
C ARG A 100 4.88 -13.80 -12.10
N SER A 101 3.93 -14.73 -12.20
CA SER A 101 3.64 -15.68 -11.11
C SER A 101 4.85 -16.56 -10.80
N TYR A 102 5.62 -16.94 -11.82
CA TYR A 102 6.91 -17.62 -11.67
C TYR A 102 7.93 -16.79 -10.89
N LEU A 103 8.22 -15.56 -11.32
CA LEU A 103 9.20 -14.69 -10.64
C LEU A 103 8.83 -14.47 -9.18
N LEU A 104 7.54 -14.23 -8.92
CA LEU A 104 7.05 -14.04 -7.57
C LEU A 104 7.15 -15.31 -6.73
N SER A 105 6.73 -16.47 -7.26
CA SER A 105 6.83 -17.74 -6.55
C SER A 105 8.28 -18.12 -6.26
N ARG A 106 9.19 -17.96 -7.23
CA ARG A 106 10.64 -18.15 -7.02
C ARG A 106 11.19 -17.24 -5.95
N PHE A 107 10.87 -15.95 -6.00
CA PHE A 107 11.31 -14.99 -5.00
C PHE A 107 10.84 -15.39 -3.60
N LEU A 108 9.57 -15.77 -3.46
CA LEU A 108 9.00 -16.21 -2.19
C LEU A 108 9.69 -17.48 -1.69
N ILE A 109 9.81 -18.53 -2.52
CA ILE A 109 10.46 -19.79 -2.14
C ILE A 109 11.93 -19.57 -1.74
N SER A 110 12.68 -18.76 -2.50
CA SER A 110 14.08 -18.42 -2.18
C SER A 110 14.18 -17.63 -0.87
N LEU A 111 13.22 -16.74 -0.59
CA LEU A 111 13.15 -16.02 0.68
C LEU A 111 12.81 -16.97 1.84
N GLY A 112 11.91 -17.94 1.63
CA GLY A 112 11.60 -18.99 2.59
C GLY A 112 12.80 -19.87 2.93
N ALA A 113 13.56 -20.29 1.90
CA ALA A 113 14.81 -21.04 2.08
C ALA A 113 15.84 -20.24 2.90
N LEU A 114 15.96 -18.93 2.64
CA LEU A 114 16.82 -18.05 3.41
C LEU A 114 16.39 -17.93 4.89
N ILE A 115 15.09 -17.77 5.14
CA ILE A 115 14.53 -17.64 6.50
C ILE A 115 14.67 -18.94 7.28
N THR A 116 14.37 -20.08 6.64
CA THR A 116 14.43 -21.41 7.26
C THR A 116 15.84 -21.99 7.35
N ARG A 117 16.82 -21.37 6.67
CA ARG A 117 18.19 -21.89 6.48
C ARG A 117 18.24 -23.29 5.86
N ASN A 118 17.23 -23.61 5.04
CA ASN A 118 17.11 -24.89 4.37
C ASN A 118 17.39 -24.78 2.87
N THR A 119 17.52 -25.92 2.21
CA THR A 119 17.60 -25.95 0.74
C THR A 119 16.26 -25.55 0.11
N VAL A 120 16.30 -25.13 -1.16
CA VAL A 120 15.08 -24.79 -1.92
C VAL A 120 14.10 -25.96 -1.96
N GLU A 121 14.59 -27.20 -2.06
CA GLU A 121 13.73 -28.39 -2.11
C GLU A 121 13.01 -28.65 -0.78
N GLU A 122 13.69 -28.42 0.34
CA GLU A 122 13.09 -28.56 1.68
C GLU A 122 12.10 -27.44 1.97
N ALA A 123 12.41 -26.20 1.55
CA ALA A 123 11.53 -25.04 1.69
C ALA A 123 10.20 -25.15 0.91
N CYS A 124 10.06 -26.18 0.08
CA CYS A 124 8.86 -26.47 -0.72
C CYS A 124 7.90 -27.47 -0.08
N LYS A 125 8.18 -27.92 1.14
CA LYS A 125 7.22 -28.67 1.96
C LYS A 125 6.07 -27.74 2.36
N ALA A 126 4.87 -28.29 2.50
CA ALA A 126 3.66 -27.53 2.83
C ALA A 126 3.84 -26.68 4.10
N GLY A 127 4.47 -27.22 5.15
CA GLY A 127 4.74 -26.49 6.39
C GLY A 127 5.64 -25.26 6.21
N ASP A 128 6.71 -25.39 5.42
CA ASP A 128 7.64 -24.29 5.15
C ASP A 128 7.03 -23.25 4.19
N LEU A 129 6.18 -23.69 3.26
CA LEU A 129 5.39 -22.79 2.42
C LEU A 129 4.41 -21.96 3.26
N ARG A 130 3.71 -22.57 4.22
CA ARG A 130 2.81 -21.86 5.14
C ARG A 130 3.52 -20.82 6.02
N LEU A 131 4.81 -21.01 6.35
CA LEU A 131 5.60 -20.05 7.13
C LEU A 131 5.68 -18.66 6.47
N HIS A 132 5.58 -18.59 5.15
CA HIS A 132 5.59 -17.31 4.41
C HIS A 132 4.46 -16.39 4.85
N ASN A 133 3.29 -16.95 5.20
CA ASN A 133 2.14 -16.15 5.63
C ASN A 133 2.30 -15.65 7.06
N ALA A 134 2.90 -16.43 7.95
CA ALA A 134 3.28 -15.95 9.27
C ALA A 134 4.29 -14.78 9.18
N PHE A 135 5.29 -14.90 8.30
CA PHE A 135 6.25 -13.82 8.05
C PHE A 135 5.60 -12.60 7.37
N ALA A 136 4.68 -12.83 6.42
CA ALA A 136 3.95 -11.75 5.77
C ALA A 136 3.09 -10.97 6.77
N LEU A 137 2.49 -11.64 7.76
CA LEU A 137 1.69 -11.01 8.81
C LEU A 137 2.53 -10.07 9.68
N PHE A 138 3.77 -10.45 9.98
CA PHE A 138 4.72 -9.54 10.60
C PHE A 138 4.92 -8.29 9.75
N GLY A 139 5.16 -8.45 8.45
CA GLY A 139 5.31 -7.33 7.51
C GLY A 139 4.08 -6.42 7.49
N VAL A 140 2.87 -6.99 7.62
CA VAL A 140 1.61 -6.25 7.70
C VAL A 140 1.58 -5.35 8.93
N VAL A 141 1.98 -5.86 10.12
CA VAL A 141 2.08 -5.03 11.34
C VAL A 141 2.97 -3.82 11.07
N PHE A 142 4.17 -4.04 10.53
CA PHE A 142 5.13 -2.98 10.28
C PHE A 142 4.62 -1.93 9.29
N CYS A 143 4.08 -2.37 8.15
CA CYS A 143 3.58 -1.45 7.15
C CYS A 143 2.35 -0.69 7.66
N ALA A 144 1.45 -1.34 8.39
CA ALA A 144 0.27 -0.70 8.97
C ALA A 144 0.64 0.37 10.02
N VAL A 145 1.56 0.05 10.94
CA VAL A 145 2.10 1.03 11.91
C VAL A 145 2.79 2.18 11.18
N TYR A 146 3.58 1.89 10.15
CA TYR A 146 4.27 2.92 9.38
C TYR A 146 3.27 3.87 8.70
N CYS A 147 2.29 3.31 8.00
CA CYS A 147 1.25 4.08 7.34
C CYS A 147 0.49 4.96 8.33
N ARG A 148 0.08 4.40 9.47
CA ARG A 148 -0.67 5.14 10.47
C ARG A 148 0.15 6.25 11.11
N HIS A 149 1.41 5.97 11.45
CA HIS A 149 2.33 6.97 11.97
C HIS A 149 2.55 8.13 10.98
N HIS A 150 2.71 7.83 9.69
CA HIS A 150 2.91 8.84 8.66
C HIS A 150 1.67 9.74 8.48
N ILE A 151 0.47 9.13 8.48
CA ILE A 151 -0.80 9.87 8.40
C ILE A 151 -0.95 10.81 9.61
N GLU A 152 -0.62 10.34 10.81
CA GLU A 152 -0.67 11.16 12.03
C GLU A 152 0.33 12.31 11.99
N ALA A 153 1.56 12.05 11.50
CA ALA A 153 2.58 13.07 11.35
C ALA A 153 2.15 14.16 10.36
N GLN A 154 1.57 13.77 9.21
CA GLN A 154 1.04 14.70 8.22
C GLN A 154 -0.13 15.52 8.78
N HIS A 155 -1.09 14.87 9.44
CA HIS A 155 -2.23 15.56 10.03
C HIS A 155 -1.78 16.58 11.09
N ARG A 156 -0.79 16.25 11.92
CA ARG A 156 -0.22 17.19 12.90
C ARG A 156 0.48 18.36 12.24
N ALA A 157 1.26 18.12 11.19
CA ALA A 157 1.92 19.18 10.44
C ALA A 157 0.91 20.18 9.85
N ILE A 158 -0.18 19.67 9.25
CA ILE A 158 -1.27 20.51 8.72
C ILE A 158 -1.99 21.28 9.85
N SER A 159 -2.17 20.63 11.01
CA SER A 159 -2.82 21.26 12.18
C SER A 159 -1.91 22.23 12.95
N GLY A 160 -0.67 22.48 12.49
CA GLY A 160 0.31 23.32 13.19
C GLY A 160 0.75 22.78 14.56
N ARG A 161 0.58 21.47 14.81
CA ARG A 161 0.96 20.82 16.07
C ARG A 161 2.41 20.36 16.03
N GLN A 162 3.02 20.22 17.22
CA GLN A 162 4.37 19.69 17.36
C GLN A 162 4.52 18.30 16.70
N PRO A 163 5.64 18.05 16.00
CA PRO A 163 5.89 16.78 15.32
C PRO A 163 5.94 15.63 16.31
N LEU A 164 5.58 14.44 15.84
CA LEU A 164 5.65 13.22 16.65
C LEU A 164 7.11 12.85 16.90
N GLN A 165 7.49 12.84 18.18
CA GLN A 165 8.82 12.39 18.62
C GLN A 165 8.92 10.88 18.78
N SER A 166 7.82 10.14 18.64
CA SER A 166 7.79 8.68 18.73
C SER A 166 6.56 8.10 18.04
N VAL A 167 6.57 6.79 17.81
CA VAL A 167 5.39 6.06 17.35
C VAL A 167 4.31 6.08 18.44
N SER A 168 3.13 6.59 18.09
CA SER A 168 1.97 6.64 18.97
C SER A 168 1.48 5.23 19.31
N THR A 169 1.00 5.02 20.54
CA THR A 169 0.32 3.79 20.95
C THR A 169 -0.84 3.45 20.02
N TYR A 170 -1.57 4.46 19.53
CA TYR A 170 -2.65 4.26 18.58
C TYR A 170 -2.16 3.64 17.26
N SER A 171 -0.98 4.04 16.79
CA SER A 171 -0.37 3.48 15.59
C SER A 171 0.03 2.02 15.79
N LEU A 172 0.65 1.70 16.92
CA LEU A 172 0.99 0.32 17.31
C LEU A 172 -0.26 -0.56 17.38
N MET A 173 -1.30 -0.12 18.09
CA MET A 173 -2.56 -0.85 18.21
C MET A 173 -3.27 -1.01 16.87
N THR A 174 -3.20 -0.02 15.99
CA THR A 174 -3.75 -0.13 14.63
C THR A 174 -3.09 -1.27 13.87
N GLY A 175 -1.76 -1.36 13.88
CA GLY A 175 -1.04 -2.43 13.19
C GLY A 175 -1.33 -3.81 13.77
N VAL A 176 -1.37 -3.93 15.10
CA VAL A 176 -1.73 -5.17 15.78
C VAL A 176 -3.18 -5.57 15.46
N ASN A 177 -4.14 -4.65 15.55
CA ASN A 177 -5.54 -4.92 15.25
C ASN A 177 -5.77 -5.37 13.81
N ILE A 178 -5.08 -4.76 12.84
CA ILE A 178 -5.16 -5.19 11.44
C ILE A 178 -4.60 -6.61 11.28
N SER A 179 -3.47 -6.91 11.93
CA SER A 179 -2.86 -8.24 11.84
C SER A 179 -3.64 -9.34 12.55
N LEU A 180 -4.30 -9.01 13.66
CA LEU A 180 -5.13 -9.94 14.44
C LEU A 180 -6.57 -9.98 13.95
N PHE A 181 -6.89 -9.26 12.85
CA PHE A 181 -8.20 -9.34 12.25
C PHE A 181 -8.51 -10.81 11.91
N PRO A 182 -9.64 -11.37 12.38
CA PRO A 182 -9.86 -12.82 12.39
C PRO A 182 -9.59 -13.52 11.06
N VAL A 183 -9.99 -12.88 9.95
CA VAL A 183 -9.80 -13.43 8.61
C VAL A 183 -8.31 -13.47 8.23
N LEU A 184 -7.58 -12.38 8.48
CA LEU A 184 -6.16 -12.30 8.13
C LEU A 184 -5.30 -13.21 9.00
N PHE A 185 -5.60 -13.26 10.30
CA PHE A 185 -4.93 -14.14 11.25
C PHE A 185 -5.21 -15.61 10.95
N PHE A 186 -6.45 -15.98 10.64
CA PHE A 186 -6.80 -17.35 10.25
C PHE A 186 -5.99 -17.82 9.03
N PHE A 187 -5.96 -17.01 7.95
CA PHE A 187 -5.19 -17.32 6.75
C PHE A 187 -3.66 -17.24 6.94
N SER A 188 -3.17 -16.73 8.07
CA SER A 188 -1.73 -16.74 8.37
C SER A 188 -1.16 -18.15 8.58
N GLY A 189 -2.01 -19.12 8.95
CA GLY A 189 -1.61 -20.52 9.14
C GLY A 189 -1.83 -21.42 7.91
N LEU A 190 -2.40 -20.90 6.82
CA LEU A 190 -2.69 -21.63 5.59
C LEU A 190 -1.89 -21.02 4.44
N TYR A 191 -1.54 -21.78 3.40
CA TYR A 191 -0.80 -21.28 2.24
C TYR A 191 -1.72 -20.57 1.22
N TYR A 192 -2.32 -19.48 1.67
CA TYR A 192 -3.17 -18.60 0.88
C TYR A 192 -2.42 -17.33 0.45
N THR A 193 -2.69 -16.84 -0.75
CA THR A 193 -2.01 -15.62 -1.26
C THR A 193 -2.50 -14.32 -0.59
N ASP A 194 -3.56 -14.37 0.24
CA ASP A 194 -4.22 -13.18 0.85
C ASP A 194 -3.31 -12.35 1.74
N VAL A 195 -2.53 -13.01 2.59
CA VAL A 195 -1.67 -12.31 3.55
C VAL A 195 -0.54 -11.59 2.82
N VAL A 196 0.10 -12.28 1.88
CA VAL A 196 1.16 -11.70 1.02
C VAL A 196 0.59 -10.60 0.12
N SER A 197 -0.59 -10.80 -0.45
CA SER A 197 -1.30 -9.79 -1.26
C SER A 197 -1.55 -8.51 -0.47
N THR A 198 -2.05 -8.65 0.76
CA THR A 198 -2.29 -7.52 1.67
C THR A 198 -0.99 -6.80 2.02
N LEU A 199 0.09 -7.55 2.28
CA LEU A 199 1.41 -6.97 2.53
C LEU A 199 1.91 -6.15 1.33
N VAL A 200 1.84 -6.70 0.11
CA VAL A 200 2.32 -5.99 -1.09
C VAL A 200 1.52 -4.71 -1.33
N VAL A 201 0.20 -4.74 -1.14
CA VAL A 201 -0.65 -3.53 -1.21
C VAL A 201 -0.25 -2.52 -0.13
N LEU A 202 0.02 -2.95 1.10
CA LEU A 202 0.49 -2.06 2.15
C LEU A 202 1.88 -1.48 1.85
N VAL A 203 2.80 -2.24 1.27
CA VAL A 203 4.11 -1.73 0.83
C VAL A 203 3.94 -0.68 -0.28
N ALA A 204 3.03 -0.91 -1.24
CA ALA A 204 2.65 0.09 -2.24
C ALA A 204 2.09 1.35 -1.58
N TYR A 205 1.24 1.19 -0.56
CA TYR A 205 0.68 2.32 0.18
C TYR A 205 1.74 3.10 0.98
N VAL A 206 2.68 2.39 1.62
CA VAL A 206 3.85 2.99 2.28
C VAL A 206 4.65 3.83 1.28
N ASN A 207 4.86 3.34 0.06
CA ASN A 207 5.57 4.09 -0.96
C ASN A 207 4.78 5.33 -1.41
N HIS A 208 3.48 5.19 -1.62
CA HIS A 208 2.58 6.29 -1.96
C HIS A 208 2.59 7.41 -0.90
N LEU A 209 2.47 7.07 0.39
CA LEU A 209 2.53 8.06 1.47
C LEU A 209 3.86 8.84 1.49
N ASN A 210 4.97 8.16 1.18
CA ASN A 210 6.29 8.80 1.07
C ASN A 210 6.40 9.74 -0.14
N ARG A 211 5.64 9.50 -1.21
CA ARG A 211 5.62 10.31 -2.44
C ARG A 211 4.79 11.58 -2.30
N VAL A 212 3.58 11.45 -1.79
CA VAL A 212 2.65 12.58 -1.59
C VAL A 212 3.23 13.60 -0.59
N GLY A 213 4.14 13.17 0.29
CA GLY A 213 4.87 14.07 1.18
C GLY A 213 6.01 14.86 0.53
N ARG A 214 6.35 14.62 -0.75
CA ARG A 214 7.52 15.22 -1.43
C ARG A 214 7.11 15.99 -2.69
N PRO A 215 7.62 17.21 -2.90
CA PRO A 215 7.27 18.04 -4.06
C PRO A 215 7.84 17.51 -5.40
N ALA A 216 8.88 16.66 -5.37
CA ALA A 216 9.43 16.03 -6.55
C ALA A 216 9.86 14.59 -6.23
N ASN A 217 9.47 13.66 -7.10
CA ASN A 217 9.85 12.26 -7.02
C ASN A 217 10.85 11.94 -8.14
N GLY A 218 11.84 11.11 -7.85
CA GLY A 218 12.82 10.66 -8.85
C GLY A 218 12.28 9.50 -9.69
N VAL A 219 12.77 9.37 -10.93
CA VAL A 219 12.40 8.31 -11.89
C VAL A 219 12.52 6.90 -11.30
N LEU A 220 13.53 6.65 -10.46
CA LEU A 220 13.71 5.37 -9.78
C LEU A 220 12.54 5.01 -8.86
N ASN A 221 11.97 6.00 -8.17
CA ASN A 221 10.78 5.75 -7.37
C ASN A 221 9.60 5.39 -8.29
N ASP A 222 9.50 6.02 -9.48
CA ASP A 222 8.36 5.81 -10.40
C ASP A 222 8.36 4.38 -10.89
N ILE A 223 9.53 3.90 -11.32
CA ILE A 223 9.77 2.50 -11.66
C ILE A 223 9.44 1.59 -10.47
N TYR A 224 9.86 1.94 -9.25
CA TYR A 224 9.54 1.16 -8.05
C TYR A 224 8.03 1.08 -7.80
N THR A 225 7.29 2.17 -8.03
CA THR A 225 5.82 2.22 -7.84
C THR A 225 5.10 1.35 -8.85
N ILE A 226 5.52 1.42 -10.12
CA ILE A 226 4.99 0.57 -11.18
C ILE A 226 5.27 -0.91 -10.86
N THR A 227 6.49 -1.22 -10.41
CA THR A 227 6.88 -2.58 -10.05
C THR A 227 6.03 -3.13 -8.90
N LEU A 228 5.79 -2.32 -7.86
CA LEU A 228 4.92 -2.68 -6.73
C LEU A 228 3.46 -2.88 -7.18
N GLY A 229 2.95 -2.00 -8.05
CA GLY A 229 1.60 -2.13 -8.60
C GLY A 229 1.41 -3.40 -9.43
N VAL A 230 2.36 -3.68 -10.33
CA VAL A 230 2.37 -4.92 -11.14
C VAL A 230 2.48 -6.16 -10.25
N SER A 231 3.29 -6.09 -9.19
CA SER A 231 3.43 -7.19 -8.22
C SER A 231 2.12 -7.44 -7.46
N ALA A 232 1.42 -6.39 -7.03
CA ALA A 232 0.11 -6.50 -6.37
C ALA A 232 -0.94 -7.12 -7.30
N LEU A 233 -0.99 -6.70 -8.56
CA LEU A 233 -1.89 -7.26 -9.57
C LEU A 233 -1.58 -8.72 -9.91
N SER A 234 -0.31 -9.11 -9.85
CA SER A 234 0.13 -10.49 -10.12
C SER A 234 -0.29 -11.46 -9.02
N LEU A 235 -0.51 -10.98 -7.79
CA LEU A 235 -1.08 -11.78 -6.70
C LEU A 235 -2.59 -11.89 -6.84
N ARG A 236 -3.29 -10.76 -6.99
CA ARG A 236 -4.75 -10.72 -7.14
C ARG A 236 -5.20 -9.59 -8.06
N GLN A 237 -6.14 -9.92 -8.93
CA GLN A 237 -6.75 -8.98 -9.88
C GLN A 237 -7.50 -7.85 -9.15
N THR A 238 -8.15 -8.18 -8.04
CA THR A 238 -8.91 -7.25 -7.20
C THR A 238 -8.05 -6.14 -6.60
N ASN A 239 -6.72 -6.31 -6.55
CA ASN A 239 -5.79 -5.27 -6.10
C ASN A 239 -5.72 -4.06 -7.04
N ILE A 240 -6.28 -4.15 -8.25
CA ILE A 240 -6.40 -3.01 -9.17
C ILE A 240 -7.15 -1.84 -8.51
N PHE A 241 -8.15 -2.14 -7.68
CA PHE A 241 -8.88 -1.12 -6.95
C PHE A 241 -7.95 -0.33 -6.01
N TRP A 242 -7.12 -1.02 -5.23
CA TRP A 242 -6.26 -0.36 -4.25
C TRP A 242 -5.12 0.43 -4.91
N VAL A 243 -4.46 -0.15 -5.91
CA VAL A 243 -3.28 0.46 -6.54
C VAL A 243 -3.67 1.57 -7.53
N VAL A 244 -4.65 1.31 -8.39
CA VAL A 244 -5.00 2.24 -9.47
C VAL A 244 -6.08 3.21 -9.02
N VAL A 245 -7.21 2.71 -8.51
CA VAL A 245 -8.35 3.56 -8.19
C VAL A 245 -8.07 4.38 -6.92
N TYR A 246 -7.69 3.74 -5.83
CA TYR A 246 -7.49 4.42 -4.55
C TYR A 246 -6.19 5.25 -4.53
N MET A 247 -5.02 4.63 -4.68
CA MET A 247 -3.74 5.38 -4.63
C MET A 247 -3.55 6.30 -5.84
N GLY A 248 -3.87 5.83 -7.05
CA GLY A 248 -3.81 6.66 -8.25
C GLY A 248 -4.78 7.84 -8.19
N GLY A 249 -5.99 7.63 -7.65
CA GLY A 249 -6.95 8.72 -7.40
C GLY A 249 -6.42 9.76 -6.41
N LEU A 250 -5.79 9.33 -5.31
CA LEU A 250 -5.19 10.25 -4.33
C LEU A 250 -4.03 11.07 -4.93
N GLU A 251 -3.16 10.45 -5.74
CA GLU A 251 -2.10 11.16 -6.46
C GLU A 251 -2.67 12.17 -7.46
N ALA A 252 -3.73 11.80 -8.19
CA ALA A 252 -4.38 12.71 -9.13
C ALA A 252 -4.97 13.94 -8.41
N VAL A 253 -5.69 13.73 -7.31
CA VAL A 253 -6.22 14.82 -6.47
C VAL A 253 -5.08 15.68 -5.91
N HIS A 254 -3.99 15.06 -5.46
CA HIS A 254 -2.82 15.77 -4.96
C HIS A 254 -2.17 16.64 -6.05
N ALA A 255 -1.97 16.09 -7.25
CA ALA A 255 -1.42 16.82 -8.39
C ALA A 255 -2.29 18.02 -8.77
N VAL A 256 -3.62 17.86 -8.78
CA VAL A 256 -4.56 18.97 -9.02
C VAL A 256 -4.42 20.06 -7.97
N ARG A 257 -4.29 19.70 -6.68
CA ARG A 257 -4.10 20.67 -5.59
C ARG A 257 -2.76 21.42 -5.65
N LEU A 258 -1.75 20.88 -6.33
CA LEU A 258 -0.46 21.54 -6.50
C LEU A 258 -0.45 22.53 -7.67
N LEU A 259 -1.45 22.50 -8.54
CA LEU A 259 -1.56 23.46 -9.64
C LEU A 259 -1.79 24.86 -9.05
N LYS A 260 -0.87 25.78 -9.37
CA LYS A 260 -0.99 27.21 -9.08
C LYS A 260 -1.17 27.94 -10.42
N PRO A 261 -2.40 28.00 -10.97
CA PRO A 261 -2.63 28.73 -12.21
C PRO A 261 -2.21 30.18 -12.03
N LYS A 262 -1.52 30.74 -13.03
CA LYS A 262 -1.25 32.18 -13.06
C LYS A 262 -2.58 32.90 -13.20
N VAL A 263 -2.86 33.84 -12.30
CA VAL A 263 -3.95 34.79 -12.45
C VAL A 263 -3.57 35.70 -13.61
N GLU A 264 -4.22 35.52 -14.75
CA GLU A 264 -4.07 36.39 -15.92
C GLU A 264 -5.27 37.34 -15.99
N ASP A 265 -5.03 38.61 -16.33
CA ASP A 265 -6.05 39.66 -16.34
C ASP A 265 -7.27 39.26 -17.19
N GLN A 266 -8.47 39.63 -16.72
CA GLN A 266 -9.73 39.42 -17.43
C GLN A 266 -9.66 40.03 -18.83
N ARG A 267 -9.56 39.17 -19.86
CA ARG A 267 -9.72 39.58 -21.25
C ARG A 267 -11.19 39.43 -21.65
N CYS A 268 -11.75 40.49 -22.21
CA CYS A 268 -13.09 40.41 -22.81
C CYS A 268 -13.01 39.60 -24.10
N MET A 269 -13.71 38.46 -24.14
CA MET A 269 -13.75 37.55 -25.30
C MET A 269 -15.11 37.70 -25.99
N PHE A 270 -15.11 37.99 -27.29
CA PHE A 270 -16.33 38.27 -28.05
C PHE A 270 -16.85 37.08 -28.87
N LYS A 271 -16.03 36.04 -29.05
CA LYS A 271 -16.40 34.82 -29.80
C LYS A 271 -16.54 33.61 -28.87
N LEU A 272 -17.59 32.82 -29.10
CA LEU A 272 -17.85 31.59 -28.35
C LEU A 272 -16.72 30.56 -28.49
N THR A 273 -16.09 30.47 -29.67
CA THR A 273 -14.95 29.57 -29.90
C THR A 273 -13.72 29.99 -29.10
N GLU A 274 -13.42 31.29 -29.06
CA GLU A 274 -12.34 31.85 -28.25
C GLU A 274 -12.62 31.68 -26.76
N TYR A 275 -13.87 31.82 -26.33
CA TYR A 275 -14.31 31.57 -24.96
C TYR A 275 -14.11 30.10 -24.55
N LEU A 276 -14.58 29.15 -25.37
CA LEU A 276 -14.44 27.71 -25.12
C LEU A 276 -12.96 27.28 -25.12
N GLU A 277 -12.17 27.76 -26.06
CA GLU A 277 -10.73 27.48 -26.15
C GLU A 277 -9.97 28.06 -24.93
N HIS A 278 -10.30 29.27 -24.50
CA HIS A 278 -9.74 29.89 -23.31
C HIS A 278 -10.09 29.09 -22.04
N PHE A 279 -11.34 28.67 -21.90
CA PHE A 279 -11.80 27.93 -20.72
C PHE A 279 -11.23 26.51 -20.66
N THR A 280 -11.24 25.79 -21.78
CA THR A 280 -10.61 24.45 -21.87
C THR A 280 -9.12 24.52 -21.58
N ARG A 281 -8.43 25.56 -22.06
CA ARG A 281 -7.03 25.83 -21.72
C ARG A 281 -6.85 26.11 -20.23
N ARG A 282 -7.70 26.94 -19.60
CA ARG A 282 -7.65 27.19 -18.14
C ARG A 282 -7.91 25.93 -17.32
N SER A 283 -8.93 25.15 -17.67
CA SER A 283 -9.20 23.86 -17.03
C SER A 283 -8.04 22.87 -17.19
N SER A 284 -7.36 22.87 -18.35
CA SER A 284 -6.16 22.03 -18.56
C SER A 284 -4.95 22.45 -17.70
N LEU A 285 -4.92 23.70 -17.24
CA LEU A 285 -3.90 24.23 -16.34
C LEU A 285 -4.26 24.06 -14.84
N GLY A 286 -5.40 23.43 -14.55
CA GLY A 286 -5.87 23.19 -13.18
C GLY A 286 -6.67 24.32 -12.57
N ASP A 287 -7.11 25.29 -13.37
CA ASP A 287 -7.95 26.37 -12.89
C ASP A 287 -9.40 25.86 -12.76
N ILE A 288 -9.80 25.55 -11.53
CA ILE A 288 -11.14 25.09 -11.19
C ILE A 288 -12.01 26.33 -11.05
N HIS A 289 -12.89 26.55 -12.04
CA HIS A 289 -13.76 27.70 -12.04
C HIS A 289 -14.99 27.44 -11.16
N ASP A 290 -14.88 27.72 -9.87
CA ASP A 290 -16.04 27.80 -8.98
C ASP A 290 -16.63 29.21 -9.10
N LEU A 291 -17.65 29.39 -9.94
CA LEU A 291 -18.44 30.63 -9.88
C LEU A 291 -19.21 30.63 -8.55
N PRO A 292 -19.14 31.72 -7.75
CA PRO A 292 -20.04 31.86 -6.62
C PRO A 292 -21.49 31.80 -7.13
N LEU A 293 -22.37 31.18 -6.36
CA LEU A 293 -23.73 30.80 -6.80
C LEU A 293 -24.55 31.99 -7.34
N ASN A 294 -24.25 33.20 -6.88
CA ASN A 294 -24.86 34.46 -7.32
C ASN A 294 -24.46 34.86 -8.75
N LEU A 295 -23.38 34.32 -9.29
CA LEU A 295 -22.90 34.52 -10.68
C LEU A 295 -23.21 33.32 -11.58
N ALA A 296 -23.74 32.21 -11.04
CA ALA A 296 -24.08 31.01 -11.79
C ALA A 296 -25.44 31.11 -12.52
N TRP A 297 -26.14 32.24 -12.40
CA TRP A 297 -27.42 32.46 -13.08
C TRP A 297 -27.19 32.77 -14.57
N PRO A 298 -27.98 32.20 -15.49
CA PRO A 298 -27.87 32.51 -16.92
C PRO A 298 -28.46 33.90 -17.17
N HIS A 299 -27.70 34.94 -16.85
CA HIS A 299 -27.96 36.26 -17.39
C HIS A 299 -27.38 36.30 -18.81
N SER A 300 -28.30 36.50 -19.74
CA SER A 300 -28.14 36.69 -21.18
C SER A 300 -26.77 37.22 -21.61
N GLU A 301 -26.22 36.56 -22.62
CA GLU A 301 -25.21 37.04 -23.56
C GLU A 301 -25.12 38.58 -23.61
N SER A 302 -23.90 39.11 -23.46
CA SER A 302 -23.51 40.53 -23.45
C SER A 302 -23.40 41.19 -22.07
N GLN A 303 -22.24 41.03 -21.43
CA GLN A 303 -21.75 42.05 -20.51
C GLN A 303 -20.21 42.04 -20.44
N CYS A 304 -19.60 42.77 -21.37
CA CYS A 304 -18.52 43.68 -21.01
C CYS A 304 -19.06 45.11 -21.14
N PRO A 305 -19.48 45.74 -20.03
CA PRO A 305 -19.45 47.18 -19.92
C PRO A 305 -18.39 47.55 -18.89
N HIS A 306 -17.50 48.44 -19.31
CA HIS A 306 -16.60 49.18 -18.45
C HIS A 306 -17.27 49.54 -17.11
N THR A 307 -16.77 49.00 -16.01
CA THR A 307 -16.88 49.64 -14.70
C THR A 307 -15.49 49.72 -14.10
N ASN A 308 -14.90 50.90 -14.27
CA ASN A 308 -13.84 51.38 -13.39
C ASN A 308 -14.35 51.25 -11.95
N LEU A 309 -13.72 50.39 -11.15
CA LEU A 309 -13.77 50.49 -9.69
C LEU A 309 -12.31 50.55 -9.22
N PRO A 310 -11.90 51.63 -8.53
CA PRO A 310 -10.53 51.85 -8.16
C PRO A 310 -10.12 50.94 -7.01
N SER A 311 -8.81 50.71 -6.93
CA SER A 311 -8.12 50.25 -5.73
C SER A 311 -8.59 51.01 -4.49
N ALA A 312 -9.39 50.38 -3.63
CA ALA A 312 -9.58 50.81 -2.24
C ALA A 312 -10.16 49.65 -1.42
N ASP A 313 -9.36 49.19 -0.45
CA ASP A 313 -9.73 48.67 0.87
C ASP A 313 -11.06 47.92 1.04
N LEU A 314 -10.95 46.61 1.26
CA LEU A 314 -11.96 45.80 1.95
C LEU A 314 -11.39 45.27 3.27
N GLN A 315 -10.88 46.20 4.08
CA GLN A 315 -11.09 46.17 5.52
C GLN A 315 -12.32 47.03 5.81
N THR A 316 -13.14 46.60 6.77
CA THR A 316 -14.32 47.30 7.33
C THR A 316 -15.56 47.45 6.42
N CYS A 317 -16.50 46.50 6.56
CA CYS A 317 -17.86 46.86 6.94
C CYS A 317 -18.57 45.65 7.58
N ALA A 318 -18.73 45.74 8.90
CA ALA A 318 -19.62 44.90 9.69
C ALA A 318 -21.06 45.45 9.64
N SER A 319 -22.01 44.56 9.90
CA SER A 319 -23.38 44.81 10.43
C SER A 319 -24.48 45.30 9.47
N LEU A 320 -25.68 44.78 9.74
CA LEU A 320 -27.04 45.17 9.32
C LEU A 320 -27.54 44.61 7.98
N HIS A 321 -28.10 43.39 8.00
CA HIS A 321 -29.53 43.13 8.24
C HIS A 321 -29.80 41.64 8.47
#